data_AF-A0A661Y8Y1-F1
#
_entry.id   AF-A0A661Y8Y1-F1
#
_cell.length_a   1.000
_cell.length_b   1.000
_cell.length_c   1.000
_cell.angle_alpha   90.00
_cell.angle_beta   90.00
_cell.angle_gamma   90.00
#
_symmetry.space_group_name_H-M   'P 1'
#
loop_
_entity.id
_entity.type
_entity.pdbx_description
1 polymer ?
#
loop_
_entity_poly.entity_id
_entity_poly.type
_entity_poly.pdbx_seq_one_letter_code
_entity_poly.pdbx_strand_id
1 'polypeptide(L)'
;MDIPNKKNTSLEVLHIKNMVCDRCIKVVGEEISKLGFNIQFIELGKVGLQSRINVDEVDLIAHVLEENGFKLLNDKKSRIISKIKIEVIKYIHMGETIPERMNFSTYIS
;
A
#
# COMPACT_ATOMS: atom_id res chain seq x y z
N MET A 1 -9.29 20.22 -33.08
CA MET A 1 -8.30 20.09 -31.99
C MET A 1 -8.87 19.13 -30.99
N ASP A 2 -8.62 17.86 -31.31
CA ASP A 2 -9.23 16.68 -30.74
C ASP A 2 -8.74 16.46 -29.31
N ILE A 3 -9.68 16.41 -28.37
CA ILE A 3 -9.45 15.81 -27.05
C ILE A 3 -10.16 14.46 -27.11
N PRO A 4 -9.45 13.36 -27.39
CA PRO A 4 -10.10 12.08 -27.52
C PRO A 4 -10.30 11.46 -26.13
N ASN A 5 -11.49 10.88 -26.01
CA ASN A 5 -11.71 9.59 -25.38
C ASN A 5 -12.01 9.57 -23.87
N LYS A 6 -13.28 9.86 -23.61
CA LYS A 6 -14.14 9.32 -22.56
C LYS A 6 -14.00 7.78 -22.49
N LYS A 7 -13.01 7.27 -21.76
CA LYS A 7 -12.98 5.85 -21.37
C LYS A 7 -13.74 5.65 -20.07
N ASN A 8 -14.76 4.81 -20.17
CA ASN A 8 -15.52 4.26 -19.08
C ASN A 8 -14.58 3.33 -18.28
N THR A 9 -13.93 3.83 -17.24
CA THR A 9 -12.93 3.06 -16.48
C THR A 9 -13.18 3.30 -14.98
N SER A 10 -13.20 2.25 -14.17
CA SER A 10 -13.35 2.39 -12.72
C SER A 10 -12.13 3.11 -12.16
N LEU A 11 -12.30 4.36 -11.75
CA LEU A 11 -11.26 5.20 -11.20
C LEU A 11 -11.21 5.06 -9.69
N GLU A 12 -10.01 4.87 -9.16
CA GLU A 12 -9.79 4.85 -7.71
C GLU A 12 -9.00 6.09 -7.30
N VAL A 13 -9.57 6.87 -6.39
CA VAL A 13 -8.98 8.11 -5.90
C VAL A 13 -8.50 7.90 -4.48
N LEU A 14 -7.19 8.04 -4.31
CA LEU A 14 -6.52 7.94 -3.03
C LEU A 14 -6.25 9.33 -2.48
N HIS A 15 -6.68 9.56 -1.25
CA HIS A 15 -6.43 10.81 -0.54
C HIS A 15 -5.18 10.66 0.31
N ILE A 16 -4.30 11.65 0.30
CA ILE A 16 -2.99 11.57 0.97
C ILE A 16 -2.78 12.85 1.78
N LYS A 17 -2.40 12.71 3.04
CA LYS A 17 -2.04 13.79 3.95
C LYS A 17 -0.53 14.02 3.91
N ASN A 18 -0.11 15.24 4.28
CA ASN A 18 1.27 15.73 4.33
C ASN A 18 1.94 15.99 2.97
N MET A 19 1.17 16.06 1.88
CA MET A 19 1.63 16.70 0.65
C MET A 19 1.54 18.22 0.79
N VAL A 20 2.63 18.94 0.54
CA VAL A 20 2.70 20.40 0.75
C VAL A 20 3.38 21.17 -0.39
N CYS A 21 4.03 20.48 -1.33
CA CYS A 21 4.71 21.12 -2.46
C CYS A 21 4.74 20.21 -3.70
N ASP A 22 5.09 20.77 -4.86
CA ASP A 22 5.21 20.03 -6.12
C ASP A 22 6.25 18.89 -6.06
N ARG A 23 7.24 18.99 -5.17
CA ARG A 23 8.18 17.88 -4.93
C ARG A 23 7.48 16.68 -4.31
N CYS A 24 6.49 16.89 -3.45
CA CYS A 24 5.68 15.79 -2.90
C CYS A 24 4.91 15.07 -4.01
N ILE A 25 4.39 15.81 -4.98
CA ILE A 25 3.70 15.25 -6.15
C ILE A 25 4.65 14.34 -6.93
N LYS A 26 5.89 14.79 -7.21
CA LYS A 26 6.88 13.97 -7.91
C LYS A 26 7.22 12.69 -7.16
N VAL A 27 7.54 12.79 -5.86
CA VAL A 27 7.89 11.61 -5.05
C VAL A 27 6.74 10.62 -5.02
N VAL A 28 5.52 11.06 -4.72
CA VAL A 28 4.35 10.18 -4.68
C VAL A 28 4.09 9.54 -6.05
N GLY A 29 4.25 10.29 -7.13
CA GLY A 29 4.08 9.76 -8.49
C GLY A 29 5.13 8.72 -8.85
N GLU A 30 6.39 8.95 -8.49
CA GLU A 30 7.49 8.00 -8.71
C GLU A 30 7.28 6.71 -7.92
N GLU A 31 6.94 6.80 -6.64
CA GLU A 31 6.70 5.64 -5.79
C GLU A 31 5.53 4.78 -6.29
N ILE A 32 4.41 5.40 -6.66
CA ILE A 32 3.26 4.68 -7.20
C ILE A 32 3.59 4.06 -8.58
N SER A 33 4.40 4.74 -9.40
CA SER A 33 4.85 4.20 -10.68
C SER A 33 5.82 3.02 -10.51
N LYS A 34 6.71 3.06 -9.50
CA LYS A 34 7.62 1.96 -9.16
C LYS A 34 6.87 0.69 -8.75
N LEU A 35 5.71 0.87 -8.12
CA LEU A 35 4.80 -0.23 -7.76
C LEU A 35 4.05 -0.80 -8.97
N GLY A 36 4.18 -0.20 -10.16
CA GLY A 36 3.55 -0.65 -11.40
C GLY A 36 2.12 -0.13 -11.61
N PHE A 37 1.66 0.84 -10.82
CA PHE A 37 0.33 1.42 -10.97
C PHE A 37 0.31 2.52 -12.03
N ASN A 38 -0.72 2.49 -12.88
CA ASN A 38 -0.96 3.56 -13.85
C ASN A 38 -1.71 4.72 -13.20
N ILE A 39 -1.01 5.84 -13.05
CA ILE A 39 -1.57 7.09 -12.53
C ILE A 39 -2.37 7.77 -13.64
N GLN A 40 -3.63 8.10 -13.35
CA GLN A 40 -4.45 8.92 -14.23
C GLN A 40 -4.17 10.41 -14.02
N PHE A 41 -4.14 10.83 -12.76
CA PHE A 41 -3.83 12.21 -12.37
C PHE A 41 -3.22 12.22 -10.99
N ILE A 42 -2.42 13.24 -10.70
CA ILE A 42 -1.88 13.47 -9.37
C ILE A 42 -1.97 14.97 -9.06
N GLU A 43 -2.55 15.27 -7.90
CA GLU A 43 -2.74 16.63 -7.41
C GLU A 43 -2.36 16.69 -5.94
N LEU A 44 -2.13 17.90 -5.43
CA LEU A 44 -1.72 18.07 -4.05
C LEU A 44 -2.81 17.53 -3.11
N GLY A 45 -2.46 16.45 -2.39
CA GLY A 45 -3.35 15.75 -1.46
C GLY A 45 -4.18 14.61 -2.04
N LYS A 46 -4.08 14.28 -3.33
CA LYS A 46 -4.78 13.12 -3.93
C LYS A 46 -4.12 12.57 -5.19
N VAL A 47 -4.28 11.28 -5.43
CA VAL A 47 -3.83 10.60 -6.64
C VAL A 47 -4.96 9.74 -7.19
N GLY A 48 -5.22 9.86 -8.48
CA GLY A 48 -6.19 9.04 -9.20
C GLY A 48 -5.49 7.94 -9.98
N LEU A 49 -5.90 6.69 -9.76
CA LEU A 49 -5.39 5.52 -10.48
C LEU A 49 -6.36 5.13 -11.60
N GLN A 50 -5.81 4.64 -12.71
CA GLN A 50 -6.60 4.15 -13.86
C GLN A 50 -7.28 2.81 -13.60
N SER A 51 -6.90 2.12 -12.53
CA SER A 51 -7.40 0.81 -12.14
C SER A 51 -7.91 0.85 -10.70
N ARG A 52 -8.85 -0.03 -10.36
CA ARG A 52 -9.15 -0.34 -8.96
C ARG A 52 -7.97 -1.09 -8.34
N ILE A 53 -7.74 -0.85 -7.06
CA ILE A 53 -6.74 -1.54 -6.28
C ILE A 53 -7.41 -2.40 -5.21
N ASN A 54 -6.80 -3.53 -4.90
CA ASN A 54 -7.24 -4.41 -3.82
C ASN A 54 -6.68 -3.95 -2.46
N VAL A 55 -7.09 -4.62 -1.38
CA VAL A 55 -6.69 -4.24 -0.02
C VAL A 55 -5.18 -4.37 0.18
N ASP A 56 -4.55 -5.41 -0.37
CA ASP A 56 -3.11 -5.63 -0.27
C ASP A 56 -2.31 -4.54 -1.01
N GLU A 57 -2.79 -4.11 -2.17
CA GLU A 57 -2.22 -3.01 -2.96
C GLU A 57 -2.37 -1.66 -2.25
N VAL A 58 -3.53 -1.42 -1.62
CA VAL A 58 -3.75 -0.25 -0.75
C VAL A 58 -2.75 -0.23 0.41
N ASP A 59 -2.55 -1.37 1.08
CA ASP A 59 -1.63 -1.47 2.21
C ASP A 59 -0.16 -1.28 1.77
N LEU A 60 0.20 -1.80 0.59
CA LEU A 60 1.53 -1.59 -0.01
C LEU A 60 1.78 -0.11 -0.33
N ILE A 61 0.83 0.55 -1.00
CA ILE A 61 0.91 1.99 -1.29
C ILE A 61 0.98 2.78 0.03
N ALA A 62 0.16 2.43 1.02
CA ALA A 62 0.18 3.10 2.32
C ALA A 62 1.53 2.96 3.03
N HIS A 63 2.17 1.80 2.94
CA HIS A 63 3.49 1.55 3.53
C HIS A 63 4.57 2.42 2.88
N VAL A 64 4.68 2.39 1.54
CA VAL A 64 5.66 3.19 0.79
C VAL A 64 5.44 4.68 1.02
N LEU A 65 4.18 5.14 1.06
CA LEU A 65 3.85 6.52 1.40
C LEU A 65 4.28 6.88 2.83
N GLU A 66 4.06 6.00 3.81
CA GLU A 66 4.48 6.22 5.20
C GLU A 66 6.00 6.28 5.36
N GLU A 67 6.76 5.45 4.64
CA GLU A 67 8.23 5.51 4.61
C GLU A 67 8.75 6.86 4.07
N ASN A 68 8.01 7.47 3.14
CA ASN A 68 8.31 8.77 2.57
C ASN A 68 7.68 9.95 3.37
N GLY A 69 7.09 9.70 4.54
CA GLY A 69 6.51 10.73 5.41
C GLY A 69 5.09 11.19 5.04
N PHE A 70 4.47 10.55 4.06
CA PHE A 70 3.08 10.79 3.66
C PHE A 70 2.14 9.85 4.40
N LYS A 71 0.84 10.18 4.41
CA LYS A 71 -0.17 9.32 5.04
C LYS A 71 -1.37 9.13 4.14
N LEU A 72 -1.65 7.88 3.76
CA LEU A 72 -2.88 7.55 3.05
C LEU A 72 -4.09 7.76 3.98
N LEU A 73 -5.02 8.59 3.55
CA LEU A 73 -6.31 8.84 4.17
C LEU A 73 -7.32 7.83 3.62
N ASN A 74 -7.12 6.55 3.94
CA ASN A 74 -8.11 5.53 3.66
C ASN A 74 -9.00 5.31 4.91
N ASP A 75 -10.27 5.00 4.70
CA ASP A 75 -11.28 4.95 5.76
C ASP A 75 -10.82 4.00 6.88
N LYS A 76 -10.69 4.54 8.10
CA LYS A 76 -9.96 3.96 9.26
C LYS A 76 -10.37 2.52 9.64
N LYS A 77 -11.49 2.00 9.12
CA LYS A 77 -12.03 0.67 9.45
C LYS A 77 -11.28 -0.48 8.78
N SER A 78 -10.83 -0.36 7.53
CA SER A 78 -10.11 -1.45 6.86
C SER A 78 -8.69 -1.65 7.41
N ARG A 79 -8.04 -0.56 7.84
CA ARG A 79 -6.64 -0.57 8.28
C ARG A 79 -6.38 -1.34 9.59
N ILE A 80 -7.36 -1.39 10.51
CA ILE A 80 -7.21 -2.16 11.75
C ILE A 80 -7.23 -3.67 11.45
N ILE A 81 -8.10 -4.09 10.52
CA ILE A 81 -8.26 -5.50 10.15
C ILE A 81 -7.03 -5.98 9.35
N SER A 82 -6.52 -5.18 8.41
CA SER A 82 -5.31 -5.52 7.64
C SER A 82 -4.06 -5.62 8.51
N LYS A 83 -3.83 -4.69 9.44
CA LYS A 83 -2.67 -4.74 10.35
C LYS A 83 -2.64 -6.00 11.20
N ILE A 84 -3.79 -6.45 11.71
CA ILE A 84 -3.87 -7.70 12.48
C ILE A 84 -3.51 -8.90 11.60
N LYS A 85 -4.00 -8.95 10.35
CA LYS A 85 -3.69 -10.05 9.42
C LYS A 85 -2.22 -10.07 9.01
N ILE A 86 -1.61 -8.92 8.72
CA ILE A 86 -0.21 -8.83 8.32
C ILE A 86 0.72 -9.23 9.48
N GLU A 87 0.43 -8.81 10.72
CA GLU A 87 1.24 -9.20 11.88
C GLU A 87 1.11 -10.70 12.19
N VAL A 88 -0.09 -11.28 12.06
CA VAL A 88 -0.28 -12.74 12.20
C VAL A 88 0.46 -13.50 11.10
N ILE A 89 0.42 -13.04 9.85
CA ILE A 89 1.16 -13.65 8.75
C ILE A 89 2.67 -13.50 8.97
N LYS A 90 3.17 -12.32 9.35
CA LYS A 90 4.59 -12.11 9.68
C LYS A 90 5.05 -12.99 10.82
N TYR A 91 4.22 -13.20 11.85
CA TYR A 91 4.54 -14.10 12.95
C TYR A 91 4.62 -15.57 12.51
N ILE A 92 3.73 -15.99 11.60
CA ILE A 92 3.75 -17.35 11.02
C ILE A 92 4.92 -17.51 10.04
N HIS A 93 5.23 -16.51 9.22
CA HIS A 93 6.33 -16.53 8.24
C HIS A 93 7.72 -16.36 8.88
N MET A 94 7.82 -15.71 10.06
CA MET A 94 9.01 -15.75 10.92
C MET A 94 9.18 -17.12 11.63
N GLY A 95 8.32 -18.10 11.35
CA GLY A 95 8.46 -19.48 11.79
C GLY A 95 9.14 -20.43 10.78
N GLU A 96 9.39 -20.01 9.54
CA GLU A 96 10.01 -20.85 8.49
C GLU A 96 11.54 -20.73 8.41
N THR A 97 12.19 -20.54 9.55
CA THR A 97 13.58 -20.97 9.76
C THR A 97 13.67 -21.80 11.03
N ILE A 98 12.96 -22.92 11.07
CA ILE A 98 13.31 -24.03 11.95
C ILE A 98 14.01 -25.07 11.07
N PRO A 99 15.33 -25.24 11.18
CA PRO A 99 15.96 -26.42 10.63
C PRO A 99 15.34 -27.65 11.30
N GLU A 100 14.82 -28.58 10.51
CA GLU A 100 14.55 -29.95 10.92
C GLU A 100 15.77 -30.45 11.72
N ARG A 101 15.66 -30.63 13.06
CA ARG A 101 16.00 -31.83 13.90
C ARG A 101 15.62 -31.60 15.39
N MET A 102 14.72 -32.46 15.91
CA MET A 102 14.65 -33.07 17.27
C MET A 102 15.23 -32.36 18.51
N ASN A 103 14.43 -32.22 19.59
CA ASN A 103 14.26 -33.23 20.66
C ASN A 103 13.24 -32.72 21.72
N PHE A 104 12.11 -33.42 21.93
CA PHE A 104 11.06 -32.98 22.86
C PHE A 104 11.28 -33.42 24.33
N SER A 105 12.45 -33.95 24.70
CA SER A 105 12.67 -34.48 26.05
C SER A 105 13.09 -33.45 27.12
N THR A 106 13.21 -32.16 26.78
CA THR A 106 13.72 -31.15 27.73
C THR A 106 12.63 -30.32 28.41
N TYR A 107 11.36 -30.48 28.04
CA TYR A 107 10.28 -29.63 28.60
C TYR A 107 9.34 -30.31 29.59
N ILE A 108 9.57 -31.57 29.97
CA ILE A 108 8.82 -32.20 31.06
C ILE A 108 9.82 -32.78 32.06
N SER A 109 10.31 -31.91 32.94
CA SER A 109 10.85 -32.30 34.23
C SER A 109 10.26 -31.41 35.32
#